data_AF-A0A9D5JMT5-F1
#
_entry.id   AF-A0A9D5JMT5-F1
#
_cell.length_a   1.000
_cell.length_b   1.000
_cell.length_c   1.000
_cell.angle_alpha   90.00
_cell.angle_beta   90.00
_cell.angle_gamma   90.00
#
_symmetry.space_group_name_H-M   'P 1'
#
loop_
_entity.id
_entity.type
_entity.pdbx_description
1 polymer ?
#
loop_
_entity_poly.entity_id
_entity_poly.type
_entity_poly.pdbx_seq_one_letter_code
_entity_poly.pdbx_strand_id
1 'polypeptide(L)'
;SLRYVQVRYAGSGLATGFNPGGITFGGVGSETDVEYVQVYNAPRHGIGYFGGTVNSRRVVVTGSAMQLDIDHGYRGSLQYVIGVQGEGIGRSVNVASARPGLSPASDPTIGNFTLMGADSSTRGSAIRVRRDAVGTWLNGVVTGGNACLDYERGAGDGVEGFTPGSDPAFLSVLFDCAGGVLTGRGGVTGQEALDADRNNRIATHTLEGFVNGPAEAAVPAAPVPRGKSFLEAVDYVGAVRDADDTWWQGWTCGLEESNPC
;
A
#
# COMPACT_ATOMS: atom_id res chain seq x y z
N SER A 1 15.32 12.30 -11.37
CA SER A 1 14.24 11.34 -11.67
C SER A 1 14.76 9.91 -11.50
N LEU A 2 13.88 8.97 -11.16
CA LEU A 2 14.07 7.52 -11.28
C LEU A 2 13.00 6.99 -12.23
N ARG A 3 13.40 6.41 -13.36
CA ARG A 3 12.46 5.78 -14.31
C ARG A 3 13.02 4.48 -14.84
N TYR A 4 12.17 3.44 -14.92
CA TYR A 4 12.55 2.10 -15.36
C TYR A 4 13.71 1.52 -14.55
N VAL A 5 13.57 1.58 -13.21
CA VAL A 5 14.60 1.11 -12.27
C VAL A 5 14.11 -0.17 -11.58
N GLN A 6 14.95 -1.20 -11.57
CA GLN A 6 14.73 -2.41 -10.81
C GLN A 6 15.82 -2.59 -9.76
N VAL A 7 15.43 -2.77 -8.50
CA VAL A 7 16.32 -3.22 -7.43
C VAL A 7 15.94 -4.65 -7.08
N ARG A 8 16.82 -5.60 -7.37
CA ARG A 8 16.57 -7.03 -7.15
C ARG A 8 17.53 -7.55 -6.09
N TYR A 9 17.03 -8.39 -5.18
CA TYR A 9 17.83 -9.08 -4.17
C TYR A 9 18.73 -8.12 -3.38
N ALA A 10 18.14 -7.33 -2.47
CA ALA A 10 18.84 -6.29 -1.71
C ALA A 10 19.98 -6.80 -0.78
N GLY A 11 20.32 -8.09 -0.86
CA GLY A 11 21.34 -8.76 -0.07
C GLY A 11 20.79 -9.28 1.24
N SER A 12 21.70 -9.70 2.12
CA SER A 12 21.39 -10.09 3.50
C SER A 12 22.04 -9.14 4.48
N GLY A 13 21.58 -9.15 5.73
CA GLY A 13 22.22 -8.42 6.82
C GLY A 13 23.72 -8.69 6.95
N LEU A 14 24.54 -7.65 6.89
CA LEU A 14 25.99 -7.74 7.11
C LEU A 14 26.37 -7.81 8.60
N ALA A 15 25.41 -7.52 9.49
CA ALA A 15 25.56 -7.59 10.94
C ALA A 15 24.22 -8.01 11.57
N THR A 16 24.30 -8.60 12.77
CA THR A 16 23.13 -9.02 13.54
C THR A 16 22.19 -7.83 13.75
N GLY A 17 20.94 -7.95 13.28
CA GLY A 17 19.92 -6.91 13.40
C GLY A 17 19.89 -5.86 12.27
N PHE A 18 20.84 -5.90 11.32
CA PHE A 18 20.72 -5.14 10.08
C PHE A 18 20.03 -6.00 9.02
N ASN A 19 18.93 -5.53 8.45
CA ASN A 19 18.29 -6.21 7.32
C ASN A 19 18.02 -5.18 6.22
N PRO A 20 18.70 -5.25 5.06
CA PRO A 20 18.58 -4.23 4.03
C PRO A 20 17.16 -4.21 3.44
N GLY A 21 16.68 -3.01 3.12
CA GLY A 21 15.54 -2.84 2.22
C GLY A 21 15.98 -2.57 0.79
N GLY A 22 15.03 -2.45 -0.13
CA GLY A 22 15.30 -2.10 -1.52
C GLY A 22 15.59 -0.60 -1.69
N ILE A 23 14.59 0.17 -2.09
CA ILE A 23 14.72 1.61 -2.29
C ILE A 23 14.33 2.34 -1.01
N THR A 24 15.08 3.36 -0.64
CA THR A 24 14.72 4.25 0.47
C THR A 24 14.79 5.71 0.02
N PHE A 25 13.65 6.38 0.05
CA PHE A 25 13.54 7.82 -0.12
C PHE A 25 13.53 8.49 1.26
N GLY A 26 14.59 9.25 1.56
CA GLY A 26 14.69 10.03 2.79
C GLY A 26 14.53 11.52 2.50
N GLY A 27 13.37 12.11 2.82
CA GLY A 27 13.12 13.55 2.67
C GLY A 27 13.10 14.06 1.22
N VAL A 28 12.78 13.21 0.24
CA VAL A 28 12.79 13.58 -1.18
C VAL A 28 11.57 14.42 -1.54
N GLY A 29 11.77 15.50 -2.30
CA GLY A 29 10.73 16.47 -2.67
C GLY A 29 9.91 16.09 -3.90
N SER A 30 8.78 16.78 -4.08
CA SER A 30 7.77 16.53 -5.11
C SER A 30 8.21 16.82 -6.56
N GLU A 31 9.34 17.52 -6.76
CA GLU A 31 9.93 17.76 -8.09
C GLU A 31 10.75 16.56 -8.60
N THR A 32 10.86 15.49 -7.80
CA THR A 32 11.52 14.26 -8.25
C THR A 32 10.50 13.34 -8.92
N ASP A 33 10.67 13.10 -10.21
CA ASP A 33 9.88 12.07 -10.91
C ASP A 33 10.34 10.68 -10.49
N VAL A 34 9.43 9.87 -9.94
CA VAL A 34 9.64 8.44 -9.66
C VAL A 34 8.53 7.67 -10.37
N GLU A 35 8.90 6.90 -11.40
CA GLU A 35 7.91 6.17 -12.18
C GLU A 35 8.47 4.86 -12.74
N TYR A 36 7.69 3.80 -12.87
CA TYR A 36 8.20 2.50 -13.36
C TYR A 36 9.37 2.01 -12.51
N VAL A 37 9.11 1.83 -11.22
CA VAL A 37 10.10 1.36 -10.25
C VAL A 37 9.69 0.01 -9.69
N GLN A 38 10.62 -0.94 -9.72
CA GLN A 38 10.42 -2.27 -9.16
C GLN A 38 11.41 -2.55 -8.04
N VAL A 39 10.91 -3.17 -6.97
CA VAL A 39 11.75 -3.89 -6.01
C VAL A 39 11.35 -5.35 -5.95
N TYR A 40 12.33 -6.24 -6.08
CA TYR A 40 12.13 -7.69 -6.05
C TYR A 40 12.96 -8.34 -4.94
N ASN A 41 12.31 -9.12 -4.07
CA ASN A 41 12.93 -9.89 -2.99
C ASN A 41 13.89 -9.07 -2.10
N ALA A 42 13.41 -7.94 -1.58
CA ALA A 42 14.12 -7.22 -0.52
C ALA A 42 13.73 -7.77 0.87
N PRO A 43 14.69 -8.17 1.73
CA PRO A 43 14.38 -8.86 2.99
C PRO A 43 13.58 -8.07 4.04
N ARG A 44 13.74 -6.74 4.08
CA ARG A 44 12.98 -5.85 4.99
C ARG A 44 11.85 -5.20 4.21
N HIS A 45 12.04 -3.94 3.82
CA HIS A 45 11.09 -3.19 3.04
C HIS A 45 11.47 -3.20 1.55
N GLY A 46 10.48 -3.23 0.67
CA GLY A 46 10.69 -3.03 -0.75
C GLY A 46 11.03 -1.57 -1.03
N ILE A 47 10.08 -0.68 -0.80
CA ILE A 47 10.27 0.77 -0.92
C ILE A 47 9.92 1.47 0.39
N GLY A 48 10.85 2.29 0.87
CA GLY A 48 10.71 3.09 2.08
C GLY A 48 10.52 4.56 1.73
N TYR A 49 9.49 5.20 2.29
CA TYR A 49 9.25 6.64 2.18
C TYR A 49 9.35 7.25 3.58
N PHE A 50 10.47 7.92 3.87
CA PHE A 50 10.74 8.50 5.17
C PHE A 50 10.84 10.02 5.06
N GLY A 51 9.74 10.71 5.35
CA GLY A 51 9.60 12.15 5.14
C GLY A 51 9.57 12.55 3.66
N GLY A 52 9.35 13.85 3.42
CA GLY A 52 9.31 14.41 2.06
C GLY A 52 7.94 14.30 1.39
N THR A 53 7.92 14.63 0.10
CA THR A 53 6.70 14.80 -0.72
C THR A 53 6.85 14.22 -2.12
N VAL A 54 7.90 13.43 -2.38
CA VAL A 54 8.08 12.73 -3.65
C VAL A 54 6.82 11.97 -4.01
N ASN A 55 6.37 12.07 -5.26
CA ASN A 55 5.26 11.26 -5.75
C ASN A 55 5.82 10.08 -6.54
N SER A 56 5.10 8.96 -6.58
CA SER A 56 5.50 7.82 -7.40
C SER A 56 4.33 7.21 -8.15
N ARG A 57 4.57 6.78 -9.39
CA ARG A 57 3.57 6.10 -10.21
C ARG A 57 4.12 4.80 -10.77
N ARG A 58 3.28 3.77 -10.95
CA ARG A 58 3.68 2.47 -11.53
C ARG A 58 4.80 1.83 -10.71
N VAL A 59 4.43 1.49 -9.48
CA VAL A 59 5.31 0.94 -8.46
C VAL A 59 5.02 -0.54 -8.30
N VAL A 60 6.06 -1.36 -8.43
CA VAL A 60 5.93 -2.82 -8.29
C VAL A 60 6.85 -3.29 -7.18
N VAL A 61 6.30 -3.99 -6.20
CA VAL A 61 7.09 -4.60 -5.14
C VAL A 61 6.64 -6.03 -4.93
N THR A 62 7.57 -6.96 -5.08
CA THR A 62 7.26 -8.38 -4.90
C THR A 62 8.28 -9.07 -4.01
N GLY A 63 7.81 -10.02 -3.20
CA GLY A 63 8.67 -10.91 -2.42
C GLY A 63 9.33 -10.28 -1.19
N SER A 64 8.98 -9.04 -0.85
CA SER A 64 9.46 -8.36 0.35
C SER A 64 8.60 -8.66 1.58
N ALA A 65 9.20 -8.56 2.77
CA ALA A 65 8.48 -8.68 4.03
C ALA A 65 7.57 -7.48 4.28
N MET A 66 7.96 -6.28 3.85
CA MET A 66 7.06 -5.13 3.74
C MET A 66 7.18 -4.50 2.37
N GLN A 67 6.10 -4.33 1.64
CA GLN A 67 6.19 -3.80 0.28
C GLN A 67 6.45 -2.30 0.33
N LEU A 68 5.67 -1.58 1.13
CA LEU A 68 5.88 -0.16 1.43
C LEU A 68 6.07 0.06 2.93
N ASP A 69 7.11 0.82 3.30
CA ASP A 69 7.34 1.29 4.67
C ASP A 69 7.35 2.83 4.67
N ILE A 70 6.30 3.43 5.22
CA ILE A 70 6.07 4.88 5.21
C ILE A 70 6.20 5.39 6.64
N ASP A 71 7.12 6.33 6.86
CA ASP A 71 7.34 6.93 8.17
C ASP A 71 7.83 8.39 8.06
N HIS A 72 8.15 9.01 9.21
CA HIS A 72 8.84 10.30 9.33
C HIS A 72 8.15 11.48 8.62
N GLY A 73 6.82 11.50 8.58
CA GLY A 73 6.06 12.64 8.07
C GLY A 73 6.01 12.71 6.55
N TYR A 74 6.08 11.57 5.86
CA TYR A 74 5.91 11.54 4.40
C TYR A 74 4.48 11.92 4.02
N ARG A 75 4.32 12.81 3.03
CA ARG A 75 3.03 13.36 2.59
C ARG A 75 2.83 13.34 1.07
N GLY A 76 3.59 12.49 0.37
CA GLY A 76 3.48 12.33 -1.09
C GLY A 76 2.30 11.44 -1.51
N SER A 77 2.17 11.25 -2.82
CA SER A 77 1.14 10.43 -3.44
C SER A 77 1.75 9.29 -4.27
N LEU A 78 1.15 8.10 -4.17
CA LEU A 78 1.52 6.90 -4.90
C LEU A 78 0.35 6.46 -5.77
N GLN A 79 0.59 6.03 -7.01
CA GLN A 79 -0.47 5.49 -7.89
C GLN A 79 -0.03 4.29 -8.72
N TYR A 80 -0.94 3.34 -8.98
CA TYR A 80 -0.67 2.10 -9.72
C TYR A 80 0.39 1.28 -8.99
N VAL A 81 0.01 0.77 -7.83
CA VAL A 81 0.90 0.04 -6.91
C VAL A 81 0.54 -1.45 -6.90
N ILE A 82 1.43 -2.30 -7.41
CA ILE A 82 1.34 -3.75 -7.27
C ILE A 82 2.24 -4.15 -6.10
N GLY A 83 1.66 -4.78 -5.08
CA GLY A 83 2.39 -5.26 -3.91
C GLY A 83 2.10 -6.73 -3.63
N VAL A 84 3.02 -7.63 -3.98
CA VAL A 84 2.87 -9.08 -3.74
C VAL A 84 3.82 -9.53 -2.64
N GLN A 85 3.28 -10.03 -1.55
CA GLN A 85 4.10 -10.36 -0.38
C GLN A 85 4.92 -11.63 -0.62
N GLY A 86 6.16 -11.65 -0.12
CA GLY A 86 6.95 -12.88 -0.05
C GLY A 86 6.43 -13.84 1.01
N GLU A 87 6.80 -15.13 0.88
CA GLU A 87 6.48 -16.13 1.90
C GLU A 87 7.14 -15.80 3.25
N GLY A 88 6.48 -16.19 4.34
CA GLY A 88 6.94 -15.93 5.71
C GLY A 88 6.04 -14.94 6.45
N ILE A 89 6.63 -14.01 7.20
CA ILE A 89 5.88 -13.04 8.02
C ILE A 89 6.18 -11.64 7.52
N GLY A 90 5.14 -10.85 7.28
CA GLY A 90 5.24 -9.52 6.73
C GLY A 90 3.91 -8.76 6.70
N ARG A 91 3.88 -7.60 6.03
CA ARG A 91 2.72 -6.74 5.81
C ARG A 91 2.90 -5.95 4.52
N SER A 92 1.87 -5.81 3.68
CA SER A 92 2.01 -5.07 2.43
C SER A 92 2.40 -3.60 2.61
N VAL A 93 1.72 -2.88 3.50
CA VAL A 93 1.97 -1.45 3.75
C VAL A 93 2.03 -1.19 5.24
N ASN A 94 3.13 -0.60 5.69
CA ASN A 94 3.24 -0.02 7.02
C ASN A 94 3.24 1.51 6.91
N VAL A 95 2.34 2.19 7.62
CA VAL A 95 2.33 3.65 7.74
C VAL A 95 2.41 4.05 9.20
N ALA A 96 3.39 4.87 9.52
CA ALA A 96 3.57 5.43 10.85
C ALA A 96 4.04 6.89 10.79
N SER A 97 3.96 7.65 11.88
CA SER A 97 4.80 8.82 12.06
C SER A 97 5.97 8.49 12.99
N ALA A 98 7.00 9.34 13.00
CA ALA A 98 8.26 9.06 13.70
C ALA A 98 8.01 8.80 15.19
N ARG A 99 7.07 9.55 15.78
CA ARG A 99 6.53 9.35 17.13
C ARG A 99 5.21 10.11 17.27
N PRO A 100 4.36 9.76 18.25
CA PRO A 100 3.16 10.52 18.56
C PRO A 100 3.46 11.99 18.92
N GLY A 101 2.58 12.90 18.55
CA GLY A 101 2.65 14.34 18.77
C GLY A 101 3.66 15.09 17.89
N LEU A 102 4.31 14.41 16.92
CA LEU A 102 5.26 15.07 16.01
C LEU A 102 4.58 15.49 14.71
N SER A 103 4.71 16.78 14.38
CA SER A 103 4.23 17.37 13.13
C SER A 103 5.37 17.61 12.13
N PRO A 104 5.15 17.42 10.82
CA PRO A 104 3.93 16.84 10.25
C PRO A 104 3.83 15.33 10.48
N ALA A 105 2.60 14.84 10.69
CA ALA A 105 2.31 13.42 10.65
C ALA A 105 2.44 12.86 9.22
N SER A 106 2.74 11.57 9.11
CA SER A 106 2.73 10.88 7.83
C SER A 106 1.30 10.77 7.32
N ASP A 107 1.10 11.20 6.09
CA ASP A 107 -0.21 11.33 5.45
C ASP A 107 -0.10 11.04 3.94
N PRO A 108 0.26 9.80 3.57
CA PRO A 108 0.37 9.41 2.17
C PRO A 108 -1.01 9.30 1.52
N THR A 109 -1.11 9.55 0.22
CA THR A 109 -2.27 9.09 -0.56
C THR A 109 -1.84 7.99 -1.52
N ILE A 110 -2.42 6.80 -1.39
CA ILE A 110 -2.12 5.65 -2.23
C ILE A 110 -3.37 5.36 -3.07
N GLY A 111 -3.31 5.71 -4.35
CA GLY A 111 -4.38 5.46 -5.32
C GLY A 111 -4.09 4.22 -6.16
N ASN A 112 -5.14 3.50 -6.60
CA ASN A 112 -5.02 2.40 -7.55
C ASN A 112 -3.96 1.39 -7.17
N PHE A 113 -4.25 0.60 -6.14
CA PHE A 113 -3.32 -0.38 -5.60
C PHE A 113 -3.94 -1.77 -5.55
N THR A 114 -3.12 -2.78 -5.75
CA THR A 114 -3.45 -4.19 -5.51
C THR A 114 -2.40 -4.75 -4.56
N LEU A 115 -2.81 -5.04 -3.32
CA LEU A 115 -1.95 -5.56 -2.27
C LEU A 115 -2.36 -7.01 -1.98
N MET A 116 -1.47 -7.93 -2.29
CA MET A 116 -1.66 -9.36 -2.07
C MET A 116 -0.77 -9.81 -0.92
N GLY A 117 -1.39 -10.21 0.19
CA GLY A 117 -0.73 -10.87 1.30
C GLY A 117 -0.43 -12.33 0.99
N ALA A 118 0.51 -12.93 1.72
CA ALA A 118 0.79 -14.36 1.60
C ALA A 118 -0.27 -15.18 2.37
N ASP A 119 -0.94 -16.11 1.69
CA ASP A 119 -2.02 -16.95 2.26
C ASP A 119 -1.56 -17.82 3.44
N SER A 120 -0.28 -18.21 3.44
CA SER A 120 0.32 -18.98 4.54
C SER A 120 0.60 -18.16 5.80
N SER A 121 0.42 -16.83 5.75
CA SER A 121 0.70 -15.96 6.89
C SER A 121 -0.43 -16.00 7.92
N THR A 122 -0.22 -16.79 8.98
CA THR A 122 -1.08 -16.75 10.19
C THR A 122 -0.83 -15.49 11.04
N ARG A 123 0.16 -14.68 10.67
CA ARG A 123 0.62 -13.49 11.41
C ARG A 123 0.87 -12.34 10.44
N GLY A 124 0.17 -11.22 10.64
CA GLY A 124 0.36 -10.01 9.83
C GLY A 124 -0.97 -9.37 9.44
N SER A 125 -0.90 -8.15 8.92
CA SER A 125 -2.00 -7.48 8.26
C SER A 125 -1.52 -6.87 6.95
N ALA A 126 -2.37 -6.77 5.93
CA ALA A 126 -1.94 -6.18 4.66
C ALA A 126 -1.58 -4.71 4.83
N ILE A 127 -2.40 -3.92 5.52
CA ILE A 127 -2.13 -2.52 5.85
C ILE A 127 -2.03 -2.40 7.37
N ARG A 128 -1.07 -1.63 7.85
CA ARG A 128 -0.98 -1.22 9.25
C ARG A 128 -0.79 0.28 9.34
N VAL A 129 -1.56 0.92 10.20
CA VAL A 129 -1.50 2.37 10.44
C VAL A 129 -1.35 2.63 11.93
N ARG A 130 -0.41 3.49 12.31
CA ARG A 130 -0.08 3.76 13.72
C ARG A 130 0.63 5.09 13.93
N ARG A 131 0.87 5.47 15.18
CA ARG A 131 1.67 6.64 15.59
C ARG A 131 1.27 7.90 14.80
N ASP A 132 0.04 8.31 14.96
CA ASP A 132 -0.61 9.50 14.41
C ASP A 132 -0.64 9.55 12.87
N ALA A 133 -0.29 8.46 12.19
CA ALA A 133 -0.40 8.41 10.75
C ALA A 133 -1.86 8.47 10.33
N VAL A 134 -2.13 9.30 9.33
CA VAL A 134 -3.46 9.49 8.74
C VAL A 134 -3.54 8.61 7.51
N GLY A 135 -3.18 9.13 6.34
CA GLY A 135 -3.12 8.37 5.11
C GLY A 135 -4.49 8.17 4.47
N THR A 136 -4.47 8.00 3.15
CA THR A 136 -5.67 7.76 2.35
C THR A 136 -5.39 6.65 1.34
N TRP A 137 -6.23 5.62 1.36
CA TRP A 137 -6.24 4.51 0.42
C TRP A 137 -7.41 4.70 -0.53
N LEU A 138 -7.12 4.89 -1.81
CA LEU A 138 -8.08 5.25 -2.85
C LEU A 138 -8.12 4.19 -3.94
N ASN A 139 -9.30 3.70 -4.29
CA ASN A 139 -9.55 2.82 -5.44
C ASN A 139 -8.65 1.58 -5.43
N GLY A 140 -8.75 0.76 -4.39
CA GLY A 140 -7.78 -0.31 -4.14
C GLY A 140 -8.38 -1.70 -3.95
N VAL A 141 -7.50 -2.70 -3.98
CA VAL A 141 -7.81 -4.10 -3.70
C VAL A 141 -6.79 -4.63 -2.70
N VAL A 142 -7.28 -5.28 -1.65
CA VAL A 142 -6.47 -5.87 -0.58
C VAL A 142 -6.91 -7.32 -0.39
N THR A 143 -6.00 -8.26 -0.61
CA THR A 143 -6.31 -9.69 -0.49
C THR A 143 -5.26 -10.43 0.32
N GLY A 144 -5.63 -11.63 0.76
CA GLY A 144 -4.72 -12.59 1.38
C GLY A 144 -4.26 -12.20 2.80
N GLY A 145 -3.46 -13.09 3.38
CA GLY A 145 -2.97 -12.94 4.77
C GLY A 145 -4.06 -13.03 5.84
N ASN A 146 -3.68 -12.73 7.08
CA ASN A 146 -4.59 -12.84 8.22
C ASN A 146 -5.62 -11.69 8.26
N ALA A 147 -5.22 -10.43 8.44
CA ALA A 147 -6.15 -9.30 8.42
C ALA A 147 -5.87 -8.33 7.29
N CYS A 148 -6.89 -7.66 6.73
CA CYS A 148 -6.63 -6.58 5.77
C CYS A 148 -6.00 -5.36 6.44
N LEU A 149 -6.49 -4.99 7.61
CA LEU A 149 -6.19 -3.73 8.29
C LEU A 149 -5.83 -3.97 9.76
N ASP A 150 -4.64 -3.52 10.16
CA ASP A 150 -4.23 -3.32 11.55
C ASP A 150 -4.24 -1.82 11.82
N TYR A 151 -5.46 -1.30 12.03
CA TYR A 151 -5.70 0.09 12.44
C TYR A 151 -5.37 0.18 13.93
N GLU A 152 -4.25 0.78 14.31
CA GLU A 152 -3.91 0.88 15.73
C GLU A 152 -4.64 2.04 16.38
N ARG A 153 -4.95 1.91 17.68
CA ARG A 153 -5.57 3.01 18.47
C ARG A 153 -4.83 4.34 18.37
N GLY A 154 -3.51 4.30 18.17
CA GLY A 154 -2.70 5.50 17.98
C GLY A 154 -2.57 5.94 16.52
N ALA A 155 -3.42 5.47 15.59
CA ALA A 155 -3.52 6.05 14.25
C ALA A 155 -4.40 7.31 14.27
N GLY A 156 -4.27 8.14 13.23
CA GLY A 156 -5.04 9.38 13.12
C GLY A 156 -4.74 10.40 14.21
N ASP A 157 -5.77 11.05 14.73
CA ASP A 157 -5.63 12.01 15.83
C ASP A 157 -5.60 11.35 17.23
N GLY A 158 -5.78 10.02 17.29
CA GLY A 158 -5.79 9.25 18.53
C GLY A 158 -7.06 9.42 19.37
N VAL A 159 -8.10 10.06 18.83
CA VAL A 159 -9.42 10.20 19.45
C VAL A 159 -10.32 9.05 19.00
N GLU A 160 -11.18 8.57 19.90
CA GLU A 160 -12.17 7.55 19.53
C GLU A 160 -13.29 8.21 18.70
N GLY A 161 -13.62 7.61 17.57
CA GLY A 161 -14.53 8.17 16.58
C GLY A 161 -13.82 8.60 15.29
N PHE A 162 -14.34 8.21 14.13
CA PHE A 162 -13.76 8.58 12.84
C PHE A 162 -13.99 10.05 12.47
N THR A 163 -12.90 10.77 12.21
CA THR A 163 -12.90 12.15 11.72
C THR A 163 -12.23 12.26 10.36
N PRO A 164 -12.98 12.59 9.28
CA PRO A 164 -12.41 12.76 7.94
C PRO A 164 -11.26 13.76 7.90
N GLY A 165 -10.11 13.33 7.37
CA GLY A 165 -8.90 14.14 7.23
C GLY A 165 -8.00 14.19 8.45
N SER A 166 -8.49 13.75 9.62
CA SER A 166 -7.67 13.50 10.81
C SER A 166 -7.35 12.02 10.97
N ASP A 167 -8.22 11.13 10.47
CA ASP A 167 -8.07 9.69 10.55
C ASP A 167 -7.75 9.04 9.19
N PRO A 168 -7.06 7.87 9.21
CA PRO A 168 -6.92 6.99 8.06
C PRO A 168 -8.23 6.75 7.32
N ALA A 169 -8.26 7.04 6.02
CA ALA A 169 -9.46 6.93 5.19
C ALA A 169 -9.30 5.87 4.09
N PHE A 170 -10.35 5.07 3.89
CA PHE A 170 -10.43 4.06 2.84
C PHE A 170 -11.58 4.42 1.91
N LEU A 171 -11.28 4.64 0.63
CA LEU A 171 -12.22 5.13 -0.38
C LEU A 171 -12.26 4.14 -1.53
N SER A 172 -13.39 3.44 -1.69
CA SER A 172 -13.62 2.43 -2.73
C SER A 172 -12.52 1.35 -2.73
N VAL A 173 -12.44 0.61 -1.63
CA VAL A 173 -11.48 -0.49 -1.45
C VAL A 173 -12.22 -1.82 -1.33
N LEU A 174 -11.81 -2.82 -2.13
CA LEU A 174 -12.22 -4.20 -1.98
C LEU A 174 -11.28 -4.92 -1.00
N PHE A 175 -11.85 -5.57 0.00
CA PHE A 175 -11.15 -6.31 1.05
C PHE A 175 -11.55 -7.79 1.00
N ASP A 176 -10.55 -8.67 0.86
CA ASP A 176 -10.71 -10.13 0.90
C ASP A 176 -9.53 -10.81 1.62
N CYS A 177 -9.50 -10.72 2.95
CA CYS A 177 -8.45 -11.32 3.77
C CYS A 177 -9.02 -12.43 4.65
N ALA A 178 -8.27 -13.53 4.78
CA ALA A 178 -8.78 -14.80 5.32
C ALA A 178 -9.24 -14.72 6.79
N GLY A 179 -8.58 -13.91 7.61
CA GLY A 179 -8.93 -13.65 9.01
C GLY A 179 -9.80 -12.40 9.21
N GLY A 180 -10.33 -11.83 8.13
CA GLY A 180 -11.25 -10.68 8.14
C GLY A 180 -10.57 -9.34 7.89
N VAL A 181 -11.38 -8.27 7.91
CA VAL A 181 -10.89 -6.95 7.50
C VAL A 181 -10.08 -6.27 8.60
N LEU A 182 -10.58 -6.21 9.83
CA LEU A 182 -9.90 -5.54 10.94
C LEU A 182 -9.25 -6.53 11.90
N THR A 183 -8.05 -6.20 12.40
CA THR A 183 -7.54 -6.82 13.62
C THR A 183 -8.38 -6.37 14.82
N GLY A 184 -8.36 -7.14 15.91
CA GLY A 184 -8.99 -6.74 17.19
C GLY A 184 -8.39 -5.47 17.83
N ARG A 185 -7.39 -4.82 17.21
CA ARG A 185 -6.82 -3.54 17.64
C ARG A 185 -7.48 -2.33 16.96
N GLY A 186 -8.25 -2.58 15.88
CA GLY A 186 -8.95 -1.59 15.07
C GLY A 186 -9.96 -0.73 15.83
N GLY A 187 -10.51 -1.27 16.91
CA GLY A 187 -11.53 -0.59 17.72
C GLY A 187 -12.73 -0.13 16.90
N VAL A 188 -13.47 0.84 17.45
CA VAL A 188 -14.64 1.44 16.81
C VAL A 188 -14.23 2.36 15.65
N THR A 189 -13.20 3.20 15.84
CA THR A 189 -12.72 4.14 14.82
C THR A 189 -12.35 3.46 13.50
N GLY A 190 -11.64 2.32 13.54
CA GLY A 190 -11.26 1.60 12.32
C GLY A 190 -12.47 1.05 11.54
N GLN A 191 -13.53 0.64 12.25
CA GLN A 191 -14.77 0.20 11.61
C GLN A 191 -15.52 1.39 11.01
N GLU A 192 -15.63 2.49 11.73
CA GLU A 192 -16.26 3.72 11.22
C GLU A 192 -15.52 4.29 10.00
N ALA A 193 -14.18 4.19 9.95
CA ALA A 193 -13.39 4.60 8.80
C ALA A 193 -13.69 3.76 7.55
N LEU A 194 -13.97 2.47 7.71
CA LEU A 194 -14.43 1.60 6.63
C LEU A 194 -15.85 1.96 6.18
N ASP A 195 -16.75 2.18 7.14
CA ASP A 195 -18.17 2.45 6.89
C ASP A 195 -18.40 3.87 6.34
N ALA A 196 -17.43 4.77 6.50
CA ALA A 196 -17.49 6.15 6.01
C ALA A 196 -17.57 6.25 4.48
N ASP A 197 -17.05 5.26 3.75
CA ASP A 197 -17.23 5.18 2.30
C ASP A 197 -18.05 3.94 1.91
N ARG A 198 -19.26 4.21 1.40
CA ARG A 198 -20.23 3.17 1.01
C ARG A 198 -19.77 2.27 -0.14
N ASN A 199 -18.72 2.65 -0.86
CA ASN A 199 -18.16 1.87 -1.95
C ASN A 199 -17.09 0.89 -1.47
N ASN A 200 -16.63 0.97 -0.22
CA ASN A 200 -15.84 -0.09 0.38
C ASN A 200 -16.65 -1.41 0.35
N ARG A 201 -15.95 -2.52 0.06
CA ARG A 201 -16.56 -3.83 -0.10
C ARG A 201 -15.74 -4.88 0.62
N ILE A 202 -16.43 -5.74 1.37
CA ILE A 202 -15.88 -6.96 1.94
C ILE A 202 -16.52 -8.10 1.13
N ALA A 203 -15.77 -8.67 0.21
CA ALA A 203 -16.28 -9.65 -0.74
C ALA A 203 -15.12 -10.49 -1.27
N THR A 204 -15.42 -11.70 -1.72
CA THR A 204 -14.43 -12.56 -2.36
C THR A 204 -13.91 -11.90 -3.64
N HIS A 205 -12.59 -11.80 -3.75
CA HIS A 205 -11.92 -11.24 -4.91
C HIS A 205 -12.00 -12.19 -6.10
N THR A 206 -11.85 -11.65 -7.30
CA THR A 206 -11.80 -12.43 -8.56
C THR A 206 -10.54 -12.15 -9.36
N LEU A 207 -9.51 -11.58 -8.72
CA LEU A 207 -8.22 -11.32 -9.33
C LEU A 207 -7.64 -12.54 -10.08
N GLU A 208 -7.15 -12.30 -11.29
CA GLU A 208 -6.23 -13.20 -12.00
C GLU A 208 -4.80 -12.71 -11.74
N GLY A 209 -4.15 -13.30 -10.73
CA GLY A 209 -2.92 -12.75 -10.17
C GLY A 209 -3.21 -11.42 -9.47
N PHE A 210 -2.74 -10.30 -10.04
CA PHE A 210 -3.01 -8.93 -9.56
C PHE A 210 -3.91 -8.13 -10.52
N VAL A 211 -4.35 -8.76 -11.62
CA VAL A 211 -5.25 -8.17 -12.61
C VAL A 211 -6.68 -8.32 -12.14
N ASN A 212 -7.47 -7.25 -12.23
CA ASN A 212 -8.87 -7.26 -11.82
C ASN A 212 -9.72 -8.28 -12.58
N GLY A 213 -10.64 -8.91 -11.84
CA GLY A 213 -11.74 -9.69 -12.39
C GLY A 213 -13.10 -9.01 -12.19
N PRO A 214 -14.20 -9.77 -12.38
CA PRO A 214 -15.57 -9.24 -12.30
C PRO A 214 -15.96 -8.60 -10.95
N ALA A 215 -15.47 -9.12 -9.82
CA ALA A 215 -15.76 -8.58 -8.49
C ALA A 215 -15.12 -7.20 -8.28
N GLU A 216 -13.86 -7.04 -8.69
CA GLU A 216 -13.17 -5.75 -8.64
C GLU A 216 -13.82 -4.74 -9.59
N ALA A 217 -14.14 -5.16 -10.82
CA ALA A 217 -14.81 -4.32 -11.81
C ALA A 217 -16.22 -3.84 -11.37
N ALA A 218 -16.87 -4.55 -10.45
CA ALA A 218 -18.17 -4.17 -9.90
C ALA A 218 -18.07 -3.10 -8.79
N VAL A 219 -16.88 -2.79 -8.27
CA VAL A 219 -16.69 -1.77 -7.24
C VAL A 219 -16.61 -0.38 -7.90
N PRO A 220 -17.53 0.55 -7.58
CA PRO A 220 -17.46 1.89 -8.13
C PRO A 220 -16.22 2.62 -7.61
N ALA A 221 -15.44 3.24 -8.50
CA ALA A 221 -14.30 4.06 -8.10
C ALA A 221 -14.75 5.37 -7.42
N ALA A 222 -14.00 5.76 -6.38
CA ALA A 222 -14.08 7.06 -5.75
C ALA A 222 -13.29 8.12 -6.56
N PRO A 223 -13.74 9.38 -6.53
CA PRO A 223 -13.02 10.48 -7.16
C PRO A 223 -11.70 10.78 -6.45
N VAL A 224 -10.73 11.31 -7.20
CA VAL A 224 -9.46 11.80 -6.63
C VAL A 224 -9.76 12.92 -5.61
N PRO A 225 -9.27 12.82 -4.35
CA PRO A 225 -9.45 13.86 -3.35
C PRO A 225 -8.89 15.22 -3.79
N ARG A 226 -9.55 16.30 -3.36
CA ARG A 226 -9.13 17.67 -3.68
C ARG A 226 -7.68 17.90 -3.24
N GLY A 227 -6.88 18.51 -4.11
CA GLY A 227 -5.48 18.83 -3.83
C GLY A 227 -4.49 17.69 -4.11
N LYS A 228 -4.97 16.51 -4.56
CA LYS A 228 -4.12 15.39 -4.99
C LYS A 228 -3.98 15.34 -6.51
N SER A 229 -3.61 16.47 -7.12
CA SER A 229 -3.52 16.64 -8.59
C SER A 229 -2.47 15.77 -9.28
N PHE A 230 -1.57 15.16 -8.51
CA PHE A 230 -0.66 14.14 -9.05
C PHE A 230 -1.42 12.90 -9.52
N LEU A 231 -2.51 12.51 -8.83
CA LEU A 231 -3.25 11.29 -9.13
C LEU A 231 -4.12 11.46 -10.38
N GLU A 232 -4.07 10.47 -11.26
CA GLU A 232 -4.96 10.35 -12.41
C GLU A 232 -6.34 9.87 -11.96
N ALA A 233 -7.40 10.48 -12.50
CA ALA A 233 -8.76 9.99 -12.26
C ALA A 233 -9.01 8.74 -13.11
N VAL A 234 -9.57 7.71 -12.48
CA VAL A 234 -9.96 6.47 -13.14
C VAL A 234 -11.35 6.03 -12.68
N ASP A 235 -11.93 5.05 -13.37
CA ASP A 235 -13.26 4.50 -13.14
C ASP A 235 -13.25 3.08 -12.55
N TYR A 236 -12.10 2.58 -12.10
CA TYR A 236 -11.91 1.25 -11.53
C TYR A 236 -11.11 1.25 -10.21
N VAL A 237 -11.25 0.20 -9.41
CA VAL A 237 -10.41 -0.08 -8.23
C VAL A 237 -9.26 -1.02 -8.59
N GLY A 238 -8.17 -1.06 -7.82
CA GLY A 238 -7.03 -1.93 -8.11
C GLY A 238 -5.95 -1.25 -8.94
N ALA A 239 -4.80 -1.90 -9.06
CA ALA A 239 -3.63 -1.38 -9.77
C ALA A 239 -3.64 -1.63 -11.28
N VAL A 240 -4.40 -2.63 -11.74
CA VAL A 240 -4.47 -3.05 -13.15
C VAL A 240 -5.93 -3.30 -13.52
N ARG A 241 -6.45 -2.53 -14.47
CA ARG A 241 -7.91 -2.46 -14.73
C ARG A 241 -8.50 -3.78 -15.21
N ASP A 242 -7.82 -4.45 -16.12
CA ASP A 242 -8.25 -5.65 -16.84
C ASP A 242 -7.05 -6.24 -17.60
N ALA A 243 -7.28 -7.29 -18.39
CA ALA A 243 -6.23 -7.95 -19.18
C ALA A 243 -5.65 -7.08 -20.31
N ASP A 244 -6.32 -5.98 -20.71
CA ASP A 244 -5.81 -5.06 -21.72
C ASP A 244 -4.89 -3.99 -21.11
N ASP A 245 -4.88 -3.84 -19.78
CA ASP A 245 -3.99 -2.94 -19.06
C ASP A 245 -2.64 -3.58 -18.72
N THR A 246 -1.66 -3.38 -19.59
CA THR A 246 -0.36 -4.06 -19.55
C THR A 246 0.80 -3.17 -19.09
N TRP A 247 0.54 -2.09 -18.33
CA TRP A 247 1.57 -1.09 -17.96
C TRP A 247 2.78 -1.67 -17.23
N TRP A 248 2.64 -2.84 -16.59
CA TRP A 248 3.67 -3.53 -15.82
C TRP A 248 4.55 -4.44 -16.69
N GLN A 249 4.16 -4.75 -17.93
CA GLN A 249 4.89 -5.64 -18.83
C GLN A 249 6.11 -4.95 -19.46
N GLY A 250 7.11 -5.75 -19.84
CA GLY A 250 8.30 -5.29 -20.59
C GLY A 250 9.38 -4.59 -19.77
N TRP A 251 9.12 -4.21 -18.52
CA TRP A 251 10.12 -3.59 -17.64
C TRP A 251 10.18 -4.17 -16.23
N THR A 252 9.18 -4.97 -15.82
CA THR A 252 9.24 -5.74 -14.56
C THR A 252 9.91 -7.09 -14.79
N CYS A 253 10.15 -7.85 -13.73
CA CYS A 253 10.42 -9.29 -13.77
C CYS A 253 9.66 -10.00 -12.65
N GLY A 254 9.51 -11.32 -12.72
CA GLY A 254 8.97 -12.16 -11.65
C GLY A 254 7.46 -12.01 -11.42
N LEU A 255 6.75 -11.33 -12.33
CA LEU A 255 5.28 -11.24 -12.36
C LEU A 255 4.66 -12.21 -13.38
N GLU A 256 5.45 -12.69 -14.34
CA GLU A 256 5.04 -13.65 -15.36
C GLU A 256 6.03 -14.81 -15.40
N GLU A 257 5.54 -16.02 -15.68
CA GLU A 257 6.39 -17.19 -15.91
C GLU A 257 7.38 -16.97 -17.07
N SER A 258 6.98 -16.20 -18.09
CA SER A 258 7.80 -15.87 -19.25
C SER A 258 8.96 -14.92 -18.95
N ASN A 259 8.99 -14.28 -17.79
CA ASN A 259 10.00 -13.27 -17.44
C ASN A 259 10.44 -13.40 -15.97
N PRO A 260 11.19 -14.45 -15.61
CA PRO A 260 11.65 -14.67 -14.24
C PRO A 260 12.69 -13.62 -13.79
N CYS A 261 12.69 -13.33 -12.48
CA CYS A 261 13.85 -12.75 -11.78
C CYS A 261 14.68 -13.89 -11.14
#